data_AF-A0A537FTD5-F1
#
_entry.id   AF-A0A537FTD5-F1
#
_cell.length_a   1.000
_cell.length_b   1.000
_cell.length_c   1.000
_cell.angle_alpha   90.00
_cell.angle_beta   90.00
_cell.angle_gamma   90.00
#
_symmetry.space_group_name_H-M   'P 1'
#
loop_
_entity.id
_entity.type
_entity.pdbx_description
1 polymer ?
#
loop_
_entity_poly.entity_id
_entity_poly.type
_entity_poly.pdbx_seq_one_letter_code
_entity_poly.pdbx_strand_id
1 'polypeptide(L)'
;MTKDTAARDFKNHVLPVMVSNQLWKSDLSQEQLSRIPNTDRMLLQTLSVFNHESIPVPWSLIEYDSSFLMIVPDFQKREGYVGGAIRNKITPERLFVKSYIQLSQTAYDPQLRSNVLLLDRLVYPDFDLRQDTTTGFNHSYGGADEPVQPIIFKDNQVRNPVQELVMLTLGSMTSNSVPELFGHNKPLFIADKVAKWHNEEMRKIIDTTGKWLMNSPKLRHFVFYMSTFRERRSEIEGARRDNI
;
A
#
# COMPACT_ATOMS: atom_id res chain seq x y z
N MET A 1 5.80 -2.12 1.54
CA MET A 1 5.04 -1.34 2.55
C MET A 1 4.60 -0.02 1.89
N THR A 2 3.31 0.32 1.96
CA THR A 2 2.72 1.42 1.20
C THR A 2 1.87 2.31 2.12
N LYS A 3 2.14 3.62 2.12
CA LYS A 3 1.43 4.63 2.93
C LYS A 3 0.11 5.05 2.28
N ASP A 4 0.18 5.49 1.03
CA ASP A 4 -0.95 6.04 0.30
C ASP A 4 -1.55 4.96 -0.59
N THR A 5 -2.29 4.04 0.03
CA THR A 5 -3.01 3.00 -0.68
C THR A 5 -4.46 3.41 -0.95
N ALA A 6 -4.85 3.34 -2.22
CA ALA A 6 -6.23 3.43 -2.65
C ALA A 6 -6.91 2.05 -2.70
N ALA A 7 -6.25 1.02 -2.17
CA ALA A 7 -6.75 -0.34 -2.17
C ALA A 7 -8.09 -0.46 -1.41
N ARG A 8 -8.88 -1.40 -1.90
CA ARG A 8 -10.23 -1.73 -1.45
C ARG A 8 -10.41 -3.26 -1.39
N ASP A 9 -9.30 -3.98 -1.40
CA ASP A 9 -9.23 -5.42 -1.49
C ASP A 9 -9.85 -6.09 -0.26
N PHE A 10 -9.56 -5.57 0.94
CA PHE A 10 -10.14 -6.11 2.16
C PHE A 10 -11.66 -5.95 2.17
N LYS A 11 -12.17 -4.73 1.92
CA LYS A 11 -13.62 -4.49 2.01
C LYS A 11 -14.43 -5.05 0.84
N ASN A 12 -13.89 -5.03 -0.37
CA ASN A 12 -14.66 -5.42 -1.57
C ASN A 12 -14.50 -6.90 -1.91
N HIS A 13 -13.42 -7.55 -1.48
CA HIS A 13 -13.13 -8.93 -1.84
C HIS A 13 -13.06 -9.84 -0.62
N VAL A 14 -12.14 -9.57 0.31
CA VAL A 14 -11.93 -10.45 1.48
C VAL A 14 -13.19 -10.56 2.32
N LEU A 15 -13.75 -9.43 2.79
CA LEU A 15 -14.95 -9.43 3.63
C LEU A 15 -16.13 -10.17 2.95
N PRO A 16 -16.54 -9.85 1.70
CA PRO A 16 -17.63 -10.56 1.04
C PRO A 16 -17.39 -12.05 0.83
N VAL A 17 -16.18 -12.47 0.45
CA VAL A 17 -15.86 -13.89 0.23
C VAL A 17 -15.93 -14.67 1.54
N MET A 18 -15.42 -14.08 2.62
CA MET A 18 -15.41 -14.73 3.93
C MET A 18 -16.82 -14.84 4.53
N VAL A 19 -17.65 -13.81 4.34
CA VAL A 19 -19.05 -13.83 4.80
C VAL A 19 -19.90 -14.78 3.94
N SER A 20 -19.75 -14.77 2.61
CA SER A 20 -20.55 -15.64 1.72
C SER A 20 -20.27 -17.13 1.93
N ASN A 21 -19.06 -17.48 2.36
CA ASN A 21 -18.64 -18.84 2.67
C ASN A 21 -18.78 -19.19 4.16
N GLN A 22 -19.52 -18.38 4.94
CA GLN A 22 -19.80 -18.61 6.36
C GLN A 22 -18.55 -18.72 7.25
N LEU A 23 -17.40 -18.24 6.78
CA LEU A 23 -16.14 -18.23 7.53
C LEU A 23 -16.13 -17.11 8.57
N TRP A 24 -16.76 -15.98 8.25
CA TRP A 24 -17.01 -14.90 9.20
C TRP A 24 -18.50 -14.62 9.31
N LYS A 25 -18.92 -14.31 10.54
CA LYS A 25 -20.28 -13.82 10.81
C LYS A 25 -20.29 -12.30 10.64
N SER A 26 -21.23 -11.81 9.83
CA SER A 26 -21.46 -10.39 9.70
C SER A 26 -22.93 -10.12 9.48
N ASP A 27 -23.46 -9.14 10.21
CA ASP A 27 -24.80 -8.59 10.01
C ASP A 27 -24.82 -7.51 8.91
N LEU A 28 -23.64 -7.16 8.36
CA LEU A 28 -23.50 -6.11 7.36
C LEU A 28 -23.77 -6.66 5.96
N SER A 29 -24.70 -6.02 5.25
CA SER A 29 -24.92 -6.31 3.84
C SER A 29 -23.81 -5.73 2.96
N GLN A 30 -23.60 -6.33 1.79
CA GLN A 30 -22.63 -5.82 0.81
C GLN A 30 -22.94 -4.38 0.35
N GLU A 31 -24.21 -3.99 0.36
CA GLU A 31 -24.67 -2.62 0.09
C GLU A 31 -24.32 -1.65 1.23
N GLN A 32 -24.28 -2.10 2.48
CA GLN A 32 -23.81 -1.29 3.58
C GLN A 32 -22.30 -1.11 3.51
N LEU A 33 -21.55 -2.17 3.19
CA LEU A 33 -20.10 -2.10 2.99
C LEU A 33 -19.69 -1.14 1.86
N SER A 34 -20.52 -1.00 0.81
CA SER A 34 -20.25 -0.05 -0.28
C SER A 34 -20.45 1.42 0.12
N ARG A 35 -21.25 1.69 1.17
CA ARG A 35 -21.47 3.03 1.74
C ARG A 35 -20.42 3.46 2.76
N ILE A 36 -19.57 2.54 3.21
CA ILE A 36 -18.45 2.80 4.11
C ILE A 36 -17.31 3.51 3.35
N PRO A 37 -16.46 4.33 4.03
CA PRO A 37 -15.23 4.92 3.52
C PRO A 37 -14.60 4.30 2.27
N ASN A 38 -14.26 5.15 1.30
CA ASN A 38 -13.83 4.74 -0.05
C ASN A 38 -12.66 3.74 -0.09
N THR A 39 -11.71 3.77 0.84
CA THR A 39 -10.53 2.88 0.84
C THR A 39 -10.39 2.13 2.16
N ASP A 40 -9.75 0.96 2.13
CA ASP A 40 -9.50 0.15 3.32
C ASP A 40 -8.68 0.91 4.35
N ARG A 41 -7.69 1.69 3.88
CA ARG A 41 -6.93 2.61 4.74
C ARG A 41 -7.84 3.56 5.51
N MET A 42 -8.78 4.21 4.83
CA MET A 42 -9.68 5.18 5.46
C MET A 42 -10.65 4.49 6.42
N LEU A 43 -11.17 3.32 6.06
CA LEU A 43 -12.00 2.49 6.92
C LEU A 43 -11.28 2.12 8.21
N LEU A 44 -10.10 1.51 8.10
CA LEU A 44 -9.33 1.02 9.24
C LEU A 44 -8.78 2.17 10.11
N GLN A 45 -8.38 3.28 9.50
CA GLN A 45 -7.99 4.49 10.22
C GLN A 45 -9.17 5.01 11.06
N THR A 46 -10.35 5.09 10.45
CA THR A 46 -11.58 5.56 11.11
C THR A 46 -11.94 4.64 12.27
N LEU A 47 -11.97 3.32 12.05
CA LEU A 47 -12.24 2.34 13.09
C LEU A 47 -11.23 2.44 14.24
N SER A 48 -9.95 2.62 13.92
CA SER A 48 -8.92 2.71 14.94
C SER A 48 -9.01 3.99 15.79
N VAL A 49 -9.32 5.13 15.16
CA VAL A 49 -9.48 6.41 15.89
C VAL A 49 -10.72 6.40 16.77
N PHE A 50 -11.88 5.98 16.25
CA PHE A 50 -13.13 5.99 17.01
C PHE A 50 -13.22 4.90 18.09
N ASN A 51 -12.45 3.81 17.94
CA ASN A 51 -12.39 2.72 18.93
C ASN A 51 -11.03 2.67 19.62
N HIS A 52 -10.45 3.84 19.92
CA HIS A 52 -9.08 3.95 20.43
C HIS A 52 -8.86 3.22 21.77
N GLU A 53 -9.91 3.05 22.57
CA GLU A 53 -9.88 2.32 23.84
C GLU A 53 -9.78 0.79 23.62
N SER A 54 -10.45 0.27 22.60
CA SER A 54 -10.52 -1.17 22.29
C SER A 54 -9.40 -1.64 21.35
N ILE A 55 -8.84 -0.73 20.55
CA ILE A 55 -7.80 -1.02 19.55
C ILE A 55 -6.53 -0.29 19.96
N PRO A 56 -5.64 -0.88 20.79
CA PRO A 56 -4.37 -0.26 21.14
C PRO A 56 -3.39 -0.29 19.95
N VAL A 57 -2.48 0.69 19.90
CA VAL A 57 -1.39 0.72 18.92
C VAL A 57 -0.09 0.22 19.59
N PRO A 58 0.74 -0.60 18.94
CA PRO A 58 0.63 -1.06 17.55
C PRO A 58 -0.40 -2.17 17.36
N TRP A 59 -1.07 -2.17 16.20
CA TRP A 59 -1.96 -3.25 15.78
C TRP A 59 -1.71 -3.64 14.33
N SER A 60 -2.06 -4.89 14.01
CA SER A 60 -2.10 -5.42 12.65
C SER A 60 -3.43 -6.12 12.40
N LEU A 61 -3.94 -5.98 11.18
CA LEU A 61 -5.04 -6.80 10.69
C LEU A 61 -4.53 -8.21 10.42
N ILE A 62 -5.42 -9.20 10.43
CA ILE A 62 -5.12 -10.53 9.91
C ILE A 62 -4.50 -10.47 8.51
N GLU A 63 -3.64 -11.44 8.22
CA GLU A 63 -3.04 -11.59 6.89
C GLU A 63 -3.94 -12.41 5.96
N TYR A 64 -3.98 -12.02 4.69
CA TYR A 64 -4.71 -12.70 3.64
C TYR A 64 -3.93 -12.70 2.33
N ASP A 65 -4.17 -13.71 1.50
CA ASP A 65 -3.50 -13.89 0.22
C ASP A 65 -3.75 -12.71 -0.73
N SER A 66 -2.73 -12.30 -1.45
CA SER A 66 -2.86 -11.35 -2.54
C SER A 66 -3.83 -11.80 -3.64
N SER A 67 -4.07 -13.10 -3.79
CA SER A 67 -5.04 -13.64 -4.74
C SER A 67 -6.47 -13.15 -4.49
N PHE A 68 -6.80 -12.72 -3.26
CA PHE A 68 -8.09 -12.10 -2.95
C PHE A 68 -8.38 -10.83 -3.77
N LEU A 69 -7.38 -10.17 -4.35
CA LEU A 69 -7.59 -9.09 -5.33
C LEU A 69 -8.48 -9.52 -6.52
N MET A 70 -8.43 -10.81 -6.87
CA MET A 70 -9.16 -11.38 -7.98
C MET A 70 -10.27 -12.33 -7.56
N ILE A 71 -10.26 -12.80 -6.31
CA ILE A 71 -11.32 -13.66 -5.79
C ILE A 71 -12.55 -12.80 -5.45
N VAL A 72 -13.72 -13.25 -5.88
CA VAL A 72 -15.03 -12.68 -5.54
C VAL A 72 -15.96 -13.81 -5.09
N PRO A 73 -17.05 -13.50 -4.37
CA PRO A 73 -18.07 -14.50 -4.06
C PRO A 73 -18.54 -15.22 -5.33
N ASP A 74 -18.85 -16.52 -5.23
CA ASP A 74 -19.37 -17.28 -6.35
C ASP A 74 -20.63 -16.62 -6.92
N PHE A 75 -20.69 -16.50 -8.25
CA PHE A 75 -21.81 -15.85 -8.94
C PHE A 75 -23.12 -16.62 -8.76
N GLN A 76 -23.05 -17.93 -8.51
CA GLN A 76 -24.21 -18.78 -8.22
C GLN A 76 -24.49 -18.91 -6.71
N LYS A 77 -23.71 -18.24 -5.86
CA LYS A 77 -23.81 -18.25 -4.40
C LYS A 77 -23.73 -19.66 -3.79
N ARG A 78 -22.96 -20.56 -4.40
CA ARG A 78 -22.69 -21.89 -3.86
C ARG A 78 -21.68 -21.78 -2.72
N GLU A 79 -21.95 -22.48 -1.63
CA GLU A 79 -21.02 -22.55 -0.49
C GLU A 79 -19.75 -23.32 -0.87
N GLY A 80 -18.59 -22.82 -0.46
CA GLY A 80 -17.28 -23.39 -0.80
C GLY A 80 -16.80 -23.06 -2.21
N TYR A 81 -17.52 -22.23 -2.96
CA TYR A 81 -17.14 -21.78 -4.30
C TYR A 81 -16.76 -20.31 -4.33
N VAL A 82 -15.89 -19.96 -5.26
CA VAL A 82 -15.46 -18.59 -5.55
C VAL A 82 -15.37 -18.30 -7.04
N GLY A 83 -15.60 -17.03 -7.40
CA GLY A 83 -15.47 -16.52 -8.76
C GLY A 83 -14.21 -15.68 -8.95
N GLY A 84 -13.88 -15.39 -10.21
CA GLY A 84 -12.83 -14.45 -10.58
C GLY A 84 -13.39 -13.08 -11.00
N ALA A 85 -12.81 -11.99 -10.49
CA ALA A 85 -13.31 -10.63 -10.70
C ALA A 85 -13.27 -10.19 -12.18
N ILE A 86 -12.23 -10.60 -12.93
CA ILE A 86 -12.03 -10.21 -14.33
C ILE A 86 -12.05 -11.47 -15.19
N ARG A 87 -13.02 -11.56 -16.09
CA ARG A 87 -13.20 -12.71 -17.02
C ARG A 87 -13.23 -14.07 -16.28
N ASN A 88 -13.71 -14.07 -15.04
CA ASN A 88 -13.72 -15.25 -14.16
C ASN A 88 -12.33 -15.88 -13.98
N LYS A 89 -11.26 -15.08 -13.88
CA LYS A 89 -9.90 -15.58 -13.63
C LYS A 89 -9.44 -15.22 -12.23
N ILE A 90 -8.73 -16.15 -11.58
CA ILE A 90 -8.06 -15.95 -10.28
C ILE A 90 -6.55 -15.96 -10.51
N THR A 91 -5.83 -15.04 -9.86
CA THR A 91 -4.36 -15.01 -9.88
C THR A 91 -3.79 -16.10 -8.98
N PRO A 92 -2.58 -16.62 -9.27
CA PRO A 92 -1.95 -17.65 -8.43
C PRO A 92 -1.91 -17.26 -6.94
N GLU A 93 -2.37 -18.17 -6.08
CA GLU A 93 -2.26 -18.05 -4.62
C GLU A 93 -0.83 -18.30 -4.10
N ARG A 94 -0.62 -17.97 -2.81
CA ARG A 94 0.56 -18.34 -1.99
C ARG A 94 1.87 -17.66 -2.42
N LEU A 95 1.79 -16.55 -3.15
CA LEU A 95 2.97 -15.74 -3.47
C LEU A 95 3.20 -14.66 -2.41
N PHE A 96 2.14 -13.94 -2.07
CA PHE A 96 2.19 -12.79 -1.19
C PHE A 96 1.00 -12.80 -0.23
N VAL A 97 1.25 -12.38 1.01
CA VAL A 97 0.20 -12.09 1.98
C VAL A 97 0.23 -10.61 2.35
N LYS A 98 -0.98 -10.05 2.46
CA LYS A 98 -1.22 -8.64 2.75
C LYS A 98 -1.80 -8.48 4.14
N SER A 99 -1.45 -7.39 4.80
CA SER A 99 -2.07 -6.96 6.05
C SER A 99 -1.98 -5.45 6.18
N TYR A 100 -2.91 -4.86 6.94
CA TYR A 100 -2.89 -3.45 7.30
C TYR A 100 -2.36 -3.30 8.73
N ILE A 101 -1.50 -2.31 8.95
CA ILE A 101 -0.85 -2.09 10.25
C ILE A 101 -0.92 -0.62 10.67
N GLN A 102 -0.89 -0.37 11.97
CA GLN A 102 -0.67 0.97 12.53
C GLN A 102 0.33 0.85 13.68
N LEU A 103 1.34 1.73 13.68
CA LEU A 103 2.55 1.52 14.48
C LEU A 103 2.72 2.49 15.65
N SER A 104 2.16 3.70 15.57
CA SER A 104 2.39 4.72 16.61
C SER A 104 1.14 5.52 16.95
N GLN A 105 1.03 5.91 18.21
CA GLN A 105 0.07 6.88 18.73
C GLN A 105 0.80 7.88 19.63
N THR A 106 0.22 9.05 19.86
CA THR A 106 0.80 10.00 20.82
C THR A 106 0.46 9.59 22.26
N ALA A 107 1.31 10.00 23.20
CA ALA A 107 1.09 9.74 24.62
C ALA A 107 0.03 10.67 25.24
N TYR A 108 -0.14 11.88 24.70
CA TYR A 108 -1.06 12.88 25.24
C TYR A 108 -2.48 12.75 24.68
N ASP A 109 -2.63 12.26 23.44
CA ASP A 109 -3.91 12.03 22.80
C ASP A 109 -3.89 10.67 22.07
N PRO A 110 -4.55 9.64 22.63
CA PRO A 110 -4.68 8.33 22.00
C PRO A 110 -5.44 8.34 20.67
N GLN A 111 -6.18 9.39 20.34
CA GLN A 111 -6.85 9.53 19.04
C GLN A 111 -5.87 10.03 17.96
N LEU A 112 -4.78 10.70 18.35
CA LEU A 112 -3.73 11.11 17.43
C LEU A 112 -2.81 9.92 17.14
N ARG A 113 -3.13 9.22 16.04
CA ARG A 113 -2.50 7.97 15.62
C ARG A 113 -1.84 8.11 14.26
N SER A 114 -0.83 7.30 14.00
CA SER A 114 -0.14 7.29 12.71
C SER A 114 -1.09 6.87 11.59
N ASN A 115 -0.66 7.05 10.34
CA ASN A 115 -1.41 6.48 9.22
C ASN A 115 -1.41 4.94 9.30
N VAL A 116 -2.52 4.33 8.89
CA VAL A 116 -2.58 2.91 8.55
C VAL A 116 -1.73 2.68 7.28
N LEU A 117 -0.89 1.65 7.33
CA LEU A 117 0.02 1.26 6.27
C LEU A 117 -0.40 -0.10 5.72
N LEU A 118 -0.29 -0.29 4.41
CA LEU A 118 -0.40 -1.61 3.79
C LEU A 118 0.97 -2.29 3.83
N LEU A 119 1.02 -3.46 4.44
CA LEU A 119 2.13 -4.39 4.42
C LEU A 119 1.82 -5.47 3.38
N ASP A 120 2.86 -5.80 2.61
CA ASP A 120 2.85 -6.91 1.66
C ASP A 120 4.17 -7.64 1.85
N ARG A 121 4.11 -8.95 2.09
CA ARG A 121 5.28 -9.79 2.31
C ARG A 121 5.16 -11.09 1.53
N LEU A 122 6.31 -11.65 1.20
CA LEU A 122 6.40 -13.00 0.63
C LEU A 122 5.86 -14.03 1.62
N VAL A 123 5.28 -15.07 1.05
CA VAL A 123 4.90 -16.29 1.77
C VAL A 123 6.14 -17.11 2.08
N TYR A 124 6.25 -17.56 3.32
CA TYR A 124 7.28 -18.49 3.78
C TYR A 124 6.63 -19.86 4.00
N PRO A 125 6.85 -20.85 3.11
CA PRO A 125 6.22 -22.17 3.17
C PRO A 125 6.25 -22.82 4.55
N ASP A 126 7.39 -22.77 5.24
CA ASP A 126 7.59 -23.43 6.54
C ASP A 126 6.76 -22.81 7.69
N PHE A 127 6.26 -21.58 7.51
CA PHE A 127 5.51 -20.85 8.53
C PHE A 127 4.05 -20.59 8.13
N ASP A 128 3.81 -20.32 6.85
CA ASP A 128 2.53 -19.82 6.35
C ASP A 128 1.67 -20.92 5.72
N LEU A 129 2.26 -21.98 5.16
CA LEU A 129 1.51 -23.09 4.54
C LEU A 129 1.12 -24.14 5.57
N ARG A 130 0.12 -23.81 6.38
CA ARG A 130 -0.43 -24.69 7.43
C ARG A 130 -1.91 -24.95 7.19
N GLN A 131 -2.44 -26.00 7.83
CA GLN A 131 -3.85 -26.37 7.69
C GLN A 131 -4.81 -25.34 8.32
N ASP A 132 -4.37 -24.65 9.37
CA ASP A 132 -5.12 -23.59 10.05
C ASP A 132 -5.15 -22.27 9.28
N THR A 133 -4.18 -22.04 8.39
CA THR A 133 -4.05 -20.82 7.58
C THR A 133 -4.49 -21.00 6.13
N THR A 134 -4.63 -22.22 5.63
CA THR A 134 -5.05 -22.48 4.24
C THR A 134 -6.54 -22.75 4.19
N THR A 135 -7.26 -22.04 3.32
CA THR A 135 -8.70 -22.29 3.11
C THR A 135 -8.93 -22.82 1.71
N GLY A 136 -9.66 -23.93 1.57
CA GLY A 136 -10.00 -24.51 0.27
C GLY A 136 -11.30 -23.95 -0.28
N PHE A 137 -11.27 -23.50 -1.52
CA PHE A 137 -12.43 -23.14 -2.33
C PHE A 137 -12.39 -23.90 -3.66
N ASN A 138 -13.53 -23.98 -4.32
CA ASN A 138 -13.64 -24.45 -5.70
C ASN A 138 -13.94 -23.29 -6.65
N HIS A 139 -13.33 -23.31 -7.82
CA HIS A 139 -13.52 -22.30 -8.85
C HIS A 139 -13.97 -22.97 -10.16
N SER A 140 -15.21 -22.72 -10.56
CA SER A 140 -15.74 -23.26 -11.82
C SER A 140 -15.28 -22.39 -13.00
N TYR A 141 -14.39 -22.91 -13.84
CA TYR A 141 -13.89 -22.26 -15.04
C TYR A 141 -13.90 -23.20 -16.24
N GLY A 142 -14.47 -22.77 -17.37
CA GLY A 142 -14.43 -23.56 -18.61
C GLY A 142 -15.11 -24.93 -18.54
N GLY A 143 -16.02 -25.15 -17.59
CA GLY A 143 -16.68 -26.44 -17.37
C GLY A 143 -15.93 -27.42 -16.47
N ALA A 144 -14.80 -27.00 -15.89
CA ALA A 144 -14.07 -27.74 -14.85
C ALA A 144 -14.09 -26.99 -13.52
N ASP A 145 -14.02 -27.73 -12.42
CA ASP A 145 -13.85 -27.15 -11.08
C ASP A 145 -12.37 -27.26 -10.68
N GLU A 146 -11.71 -26.10 -10.56
CA GLU A 146 -10.33 -25.99 -10.13
C GLU A 146 -10.27 -25.68 -8.63
N PRO A 147 -9.46 -26.40 -7.83
CA PRO A 147 -9.29 -26.08 -6.42
C PRO A 147 -8.43 -24.82 -6.26
N VAL A 148 -8.89 -23.90 -5.42
CA VAL A 148 -8.17 -22.67 -5.05
C VAL A 148 -7.91 -22.72 -3.56
N GLN A 149 -6.65 -22.55 -3.16
CA GLN A 149 -6.23 -22.73 -1.77
C GLN A 149 -5.44 -21.52 -1.24
N PRO A 150 -6.08 -20.35 -1.12
CA PRO A 150 -5.45 -19.14 -0.60
C PRO A 150 -5.09 -19.26 0.87
N ILE A 151 -4.08 -18.49 1.27
CA ILE A 151 -3.71 -18.29 2.68
C ILE A 151 -4.60 -17.21 3.30
N ILE A 152 -5.18 -17.50 4.45
CA ILE A 152 -5.92 -16.54 5.28
C ILE A 152 -5.82 -16.91 6.75
N PHE A 153 -5.42 -15.93 7.57
CA PHE A 153 -5.41 -16.04 9.02
C PHE A 153 -6.82 -15.68 9.51
N LYS A 154 -7.62 -16.69 9.87
CA LYS A 154 -9.08 -16.53 10.04
C LYS A 154 -9.47 -15.57 11.15
N ASP A 155 -8.67 -15.50 12.21
CA ASP A 155 -8.95 -14.67 13.38
C ASP A 155 -7.64 -14.37 14.14
N ASN A 156 -7.77 -13.71 15.29
CA ASN A 156 -6.65 -13.35 16.18
C ASN A 156 -6.15 -14.52 17.05
N GLN A 157 -6.76 -15.70 16.98
CA GLN A 157 -6.31 -16.91 17.67
C GLN A 157 -5.31 -17.72 16.83
N VAL A 158 -5.31 -17.52 15.51
CA VAL A 158 -4.32 -18.14 14.62
C VAL A 158 -2.97 -17.45 14.78
N ARG A 159 -1.99 -18.17 15.31
CA ARG A 159 -0.63 -17.66 15.51
C ARG A 159 0.02 -17.28 14.17
N ASN A 160 0.72 -16.15 14.13
CA ASN A 160 1.43 -15.68 12.94
C ASN A 160 2.84 -15.17 13.30
N PRO A 161 3.83 -16.07 13.43
CA PRO A 161 5.18 -15.70 13.89
C PRO A 161 5.89 -14.73 12.95
N VAL A 162 5.60 -14.79 11.64
CA VAL A 162 6.23 -13.90 10.66
C VAL A 162 5.66 -12.49 10.79
N GLN A 163 4.34 -12.34 10.92
CA GLN A 163 3.72 -11.05 11.20
C GLN A 163 4.18 -10.47 12.54
N GLU A 164 4.27 -11.29 13.59
CA GLU A 164 4.81 -10.89 14.90
C GLU A 164 6.23 -10.32 14.76
N LEU A 165 7.11 -11.03 14.05
CA LEU A 165 8.48 -10.58 13.78
C LEU A 165 8.50 -9.25 13.00
N VAL A 166 7.66 -9.12 11.97
CA VAL A 166 7.57 -7.89 11.18
C VAL A 166 7.08 -6.73 12.04
N MET A 167 6.06 -6.94 12.87
CA MET A 167 5.51 -5.92 13.76
C MET A 167 6.54 -5.47 14.82
N LEU A 168 7.28 -6.39 15.42
CA LEU A 168 8.36 -6.07 16.35
C LEU A 168 9.47 -5.27 15.66
N THR A 169 9.87 -5.70 14.46
CA THR A 169 10.91 -5.03 13.67
C THR A 169 10.48 -3.61 13.32
N LEU A 170 9.28 -3.44 12.75
CA LEU A 170 8.76 -2.14 12.34
C LEU A 170 8.53 -1.22 13.54
N GLY A 171 7.99 -1.75 14.64
CA GLY A 171 7.81 -1.02 15.89
C GLY A 171 9.14 -0.43 16.41
N SER A 172 10.20 -1.23 16.43
CA SER A 172 11.54 -0.78 16.85
C SER A 172 12.16 0.27 15.92
N MET A 173 11.71 0.33 14.66
CA MET A 173 12.17 1.28 13.65
C MET A 173 11.31 2.55 13.58
N THR A 174 10.28 2.69 14.41
CA THR A 174 9.50 3.93 14.51
C THR A 174 10.12 4.91 15.49
N SER A 175 9.81 6.20 15.33
CA SER A 175 10.18 7.19 16.32
C SER A 175 9.17 8.33 16.35
N ASN A 176 8.83 8.76 17.56
CA ASN A 176 7.89 9.85 17.81
C ASN A 176 8.57 11.21 17.94
N SER A 177 9.89 11.28 17.78
CA SER A 177 10.66 12.53 17.99
C SER A 177 10.56 13.51 16.83
N VAL A 178 10.21 13.03 15.63
CA VAL A 178 10.12 13.85 14.43
C VAL A 178 8.69 13.76 13.90
N PRO A 179 7.93 14.87 13.83
CA PRO A 179 6.55 14.85 13.37
C PRO A 179 6.38 14.25 11.96
N GLU A 180 7.30 14.52 11.03
CA GLU A 180 7.23 13.94 9.67
C GLU A 180 7.44 12.42 9.63
N LEU A 181 7.97 11.85 10.70
CA LEU A 181 8.30 10.43 10.85
C LEU A 181 7.21 9.65 11.60
N PHE A 182 6.15 10.31 12.05
CA PHE A 182 5.20 9.73 12.99
C PHE A 182 4.53 8.45 12.43
N GLY A 183 4.88 7.31 13.03
CA GLY A 183 4.52 5.95 12.59
C GLY A 183 4.99 5.56 11.20
N HIS A 184 6.12 6.12 10.76
CA HIS A 184 6.85 5.68 9.58
C HIS A 184 8.12 4.91 9.95
N ASN A 185 8.56 4.05 9.04
CA ASN A 185 9.84 3.36 9.14
C ASN A 185 10.98 4.39 9.03
N LYS A 186 11.74 4.57 10.11
CA LYS A 186 12.79 5.57 10.20
C LYS A 186 13.90 5.37 9.16
N PRO A 187 14.48 4.17 8.99
CA PRO A 187 15.44 3.91 7.92
C PRO A 187 14.95 4.34 6.53
N LEU A 188 13.71 4.00 6.16
CA LEU A 188 13.16 4.33 4.85
C LEU A 188 12.99 5.84 4.66
N PHE A 189 12.54 6.54 5.70
CA PHE A 189 12.43 8.00 5.67
C PHE A 189 13.79 8.68 5.50
N ILE A 190 14.82 8.22 6.22
CA ILE A 190 16.17 8.76 6.09
C ILE A 190 16.69 8.54 4.66
N ALA A 191 16.50 7.35 4.11
CA ALA A 191 16.92 7.03 2.74
C ALA A 191 16.24 7.95 1.70
N ASP A 192 14.92 8.17 1.82
CA ASP A 192 14.16 9.08 0.94
C ASP A 192 14.67 10.53 1.04
N LYS A 193 14.93 11.01 2.26
CA LYS A 193 15.46 12.38 2.48
C LYS A 193 16.85 12.56 1.89
N VAL A 194 17.74 11.59 2.09
CA VAL A 194 19.10 11.63 1.52
C VAL A 194 19.04 11.59 -0.01
N ALA A 195 18.20 10.73 -0.60
CA ALA A 195 18.03 10.66 -2.04
C ALA A 195 17.48 11.98 -2.63
N LYS A 196 16.48 12.59 -1.99
CA LYS A 196 15.93 13.89 -2.39
C LYS A 196 16.98 14.99 -2.32
N TRP A 197 17.76 15.02 -1.24
CA TRP A 197 18.85 16.00 -1.08
C TRP A 197 19.90 15.87 -2.20
N HIS A 198 20.36 14.66 -2.51
CA HIS A 198 21.30 14.44 -3.61
C HIS A 198 20.73 14.85 -4.97
N ASN A 199 19.44 14.58 -5.22
CA ASN A 199 18.77 14.99 -6.45
C ASN A 199 18.73 16.53 -6.57
N GLU A 200 18.38 17.23 -5.49
CA GLU A 200 18.36 18.70 -5.45
C GLU A 200 19.75 19.29 -5.70
N GLU A 201 20.80 18.75 -5.09
CA GLU A 201 22.17 19.21 -5.32
C GLU A 201 22.64 18.97 -6.77
N MET A 202 22.38 17.78 -7.32
CA MET A 202 22.72 17.48 -8.72
C MET A 202 21.96 18.39 -9.69
N ARG A 203 20.68 18.68 -9.41
CA ARG A 203 19.89 19.61 -10.21
C ARG A 203 20.49 21.01 -10.22
N LYS A 204 20.91 21.53 -9.06
CA LYS A 204 21.60 22.84 -8.98
C LYS A 204 22.90 22.87 -9.78
N ILE A 205 23.68 21.79 -9.74
CA ILE A 205 24.93 21.68 -10.52
C ILE A 205 24.63 21.70 -12.02
N ILE A 206 23.65 20.90 -12.47
CA ILE A 206 23.24 20.85 -13.88
C ILE A 206 22.75 22.23 -14.34
N ASP A 207 21.85 22.85 -13.58
CA ASP A 207 21.29 24.16 -13.92
C ASP A 207 22.37 25.25 -13.96
N THR A 208 23.30 25.24 -13.00
CA THR A 208 24.42 26.20 -12.95
C THR A 208 25.40 25.97 -14.10
N THR A 209 25.71 24.71 -14.41
CA THR A 209 26.57 24.34 -15.55
C THR A 209 25.93 24.74 -16.86
N GLY A 210 24.61 24.50 -17.02
CA GLY A 210 23.84 24.98 -18.16
C GLY A 210 23.95 26.49 -18.33
N LYS A 211 23.67 27.26 -17.27
CA LYS A 211 23.83 28.72 -17.29
C LYS A 211 25.26 29.15 -17.63
N TRP A 212 26.28 28.49 -17.11
CA TRP A 212 27.68 28.80 -17.41
C TRP A 212 28.04 28.51 -18.86
N LEU A 213 27.61 27.37 -19.42
CA LEU A 213 27.82 27.01 -20.82
C LEU A 213 27.14 28.01 -21.77
N MET A 214 25.90 28.40 -21.47
CA MET A 214 25.15 29.39 -22.24
C MET A 214 25.82 30.78 -22.21
N ASN A 215 26.41 31.15 -21.07
CA ASN A 215 27.07 32.45 -20.88
C ASN A 215 28.55 32.45 -21.28
N SER A 216 29.14 31.31 -21.64
CA SER A 216 30.54 31.21 -22.03
C SER A 216 30.76 31.83 -23.42
N PRO A 217 31.57 32.91 -23.55
CA PRO A 217 31.80 33.56 -24.84
C PRO A 217 32.37 32.62 -25.91
N LYS A 218 33.13 31.61 -25.49
CA LYS A 218 33.77 30.62 -26.37
C LYS A 218 32.77 29.63 -26.97
N LEU A 219 31.64 29.38 -26.31
CA LEU A 219 30.64 28.39 -26.72
C LEU A 219 29.39 29.01 -27.35
N ARG A 220 29.29 30.34 -27.36
CA ARG A 220 28.13 31.12 -27.82
C ARG A 220 27.68 30.75 -29.24
N HIS A 221 28.63 30.58 -30.17
CA HIS A 221 28.31 30.18 -31.54
C HIS A 221 27.76 28.75 -31.61
N PHE A 222 28.40 27.80 -30.92
CA PHE A 222 27.95 26.41 -30.89
C PHE A 222 26.53 26.28 -30.30
N VAL A 223 26.29 26.93 -29.16
CA VAL A 223 24.99 27.00 -28.49
C VAL A 223 23.91 27.63 -29.38
N PHE A 224 24.24 28.69 -30.13
CA PHE A 224 23.30 29.37 -31.03
C PHE A 224 22.80 28.46 -32.16
N TYR A 225 23.65 27.57 -32.69
CA TYR A 225 23.27 26.66 -33.78
C TYR A 225 22.60 25.37 -33.29
N MET A 226 22.89 24.93 -32.08
CA MET A 226 22.31 23.70 -31.51
C MET A 226 20.98 23.93 -30.78
N SER A 227 20.67 25.16 -30.37
CA SER A 227 19.40 25.50 -29.72
C SER A 227 18.27 25.71 -30.73
N THR A 228 17.08 25.24 -30.40
CA THR A 228 15.90 25.42 -31.25
C THR A 228 15.41 26.88 -31.21
N PHE A 229 14.67 27.31 -32.23
CA PHE A 229 14.03 28.63 -32.22
C PHE A 229 13.09 28.82 -31.02
N ARG A 230 12.44 27.74 -30.55
CA ARG A 230 11.48 27.79 -29.44
C ARG A 230 12.17 28.07 -28.11
N GLU A 231 13.31 27.44 -27.85
CA GLU A 231 14.12 27.66 -26.64
C GLU A 231 14.67 29.09 -26.60
N ARG A 232 15.21 29.58 -27.72
CA ARG A 232 15.72 30.96 -27.84
C ARG A 232 14.64 32.00 -27.57
N ARG A 233 13.42 31.78 -28.05
CA ARG A 233 12.29 32.70 -27.81
C ARG A 233 11.88 32.72 -26.34
N SER A 234 11.84 31.55 -25.70
CA SER A 234 11.52 31.43 -24.28
C SER A 234 12.54 32.14 -23.39
N GLU A 235 13.83 32.12 -23.75
CA GLU A 235 14.88 32.85 -23.01
C GLU A 235 14.76 34.37 -23.14
N ILE A 236 14.52 34.89 -24.35
CA ILE A 236 14.34 36.34 -24.57
C ILE A 236 13.09 36.85 -23.85
N GLU A 237 12.00 36.06 -23.86
CA GLU A 237 10.78 36.39 -23.14
C GLU A 237 10.96 36.29 -21.61
N GLY A 238 11.74 35.32 -21.12
CA GLY A 238 12.09 35.18 -19.70
C GLY A 238 12.96 36.33 -19.18
N ALA A 239 14.04 36.66 -19.89
CA ALA A 239 14.95 37.75 -19.52
C ALA A 239 14.29 39.14 -19.53
N ARG A 240 13.19 39.31 -20.28
CA ARG A 240 12.35 40.52 -20.24
C ARG A 240 11.44 40.58 -19.01
N ARG A 241 11.01 39.44 -18.46
CA ARG A 241 10.17 39.39 -17.26
C ARG A 241 10.96 39.63 -15.98
N ASP A 242 12.25 39.24 -15.95
CA ASP A 242 13.12 39.40 -14.78
C ASP A 242 13.78 40.80 -14.67
N ASN A 243 13.61 41.67 -15.68
CA ASN A 243 14.19 43.04 -15.75
C ASN A 243 13.14 44.17 -15.64
N ILE A 244 11.94 43.86 -15.13
CA ILE A 244 10.90 44.82 -14.70
C ILE A 244 10.67 44.62 -13.20
#